data_AF-A0A7V2W492-F1
#
_entry.id   AF-A0A7V2W492-F1
#
_cell.length_a   1.000
_cell.length_b   1.000
_cell.length_c   1.000
_cell.angle_alpha   90.00
_cell.angle_beta   90.00
_cell.angle_gamma   90.00
#
_symmetry.space_group_name_H-M   'P 1'
#
loop_
_entity.id
_entity.type
_entity.pdbx_description
1 polymer ?
#
loop_
_entity_poly.entity_id
_entity_poly.type
_entity_poly.pdbx_seq_one_letter_code
_entity_poly.pdbx_strand_id
1 'polypeptide(L)'
;MNYNFLSRNGVSVALGIAVIALLIMAVPIFMGIDAFNALPEDIKIRATSDEGNIFGAGLKVAIALGVIAILLAILLSFFGMFKNFKEARTGLISFALLAILFFALYSMTSTSISESMMETVNTYSTKGNMNVYKMISGGINGTLILTVVAFGLMIVMEIWNFFKNS
;
A
#
# COMPACT_ATOMS: atom_id res chain seq x y z
N MET A 1 -0.72 -26.76 -12.04
CA MET A 1 -1.56 -25.53 -11.97
C MET A 1 -1.85 -25.12 -13.40
N ASN A 2 -3.12 -25.14 -13.84
CA ASN A 2 -3.46 -24.87 -15.26
C ASN A 2 -3.16 -23.40 -15.58
N TYR A 3 -2.42 -23.11 -16.67
CA TYR A 3 -2.02 -21.75 -17.06
C TYR A 3 -3.23 -20.79 -17.19
N ASN A 4 -4.40 -21.34 -17.52
CA ASN A 4 -5.68 -20.63 -17.58
C ASN A 4 -6.22 -20.11 -16.24
N PHE A 5 -5.78 -20.65 -15.09
CA PHE A 5 -6.24 -20.18 -13.78
C PHE A 5 -5.57 -18.85 -13.40
N LEU A 6 -4.25 -18.76 -13.59
CA LEU A 6 -3.47 -17.56 -13.30
C LEU A 6 -3.75 -16.44 -14.32
N SER A 7 -4.01 -16.77 -15.59
CA SER A 7 -4.38 -15.75 -16.58
C SER A 7 -5.77 -15.16 -16.34
N ARG A 8 -6.73 -15.96 -15.83
CA ARG A 8 -8.11 -15.51 -15.58
C ARG A 8 -8.31 -14.85 -14.23
N ASN A 9 -7.63 -15.33 -13.19
CA ASN A 9 -7.77 -14.84 -11.81
C ASN A 9 -6.52 -14.11 -11.31
N GLY A 10 -5.61 -13.70 -12.21
CA GLY A 10 -4.30 -13.17 -11.86
C GLY A 10 -4.35 -12.01 -10.86
N VAL A 11 -5.33 -11.11 -11.00
CA VAL A 11 -5.53 -9.98 -10.08
C VAL A 11 -5.92 -10.46 -8.69
N SER A 12 -6.88 -11.37 -8.56
CA SER A 12 -7.32 -11.91 -7.27
C SER A 12 -6.24 -12.72 -6.57
N VAL A 13 -5.47 -13.50 -7.34
CA VAL A 13 -4.33 -14.28 -6.81
C VAL A 13 -3.23 -13.34 -6.34
N ALA A 14 -2.90 -12.31 -7.12
CA ALA A 14 -1.90 -11.31 -6.73
C ALA A 14 -2.30 -10.57 -5.44
N LEU A 15 -3.58 -10.18 -5.33
CA LEU A 15 -4.11 -9.52 -4.15
C LEU A 15 -4.07 -10.44 -2.92
N GLY A 16 -4.44 -11.71 -3.07
CA GLY A 16 -4.34 -12.70 -2.00
C GLY A 16 -2.90 -12.91 -1.51
N ILE A 17 -1.94 -13.04 -2.43
CA ILE A 17 -0.52 -13.15 -2.09
C ILE A 17 -0.02 -11.89 -1.37
N ALA A 18 -0.42 -10.71 -1.83
CA ALA A 18 -0.04 -9.44 -1.20
C ALA A 18 -0.56 -9.34 0.24
N VAL A 19 -1.82 -9.71 0.50
CA VAL A 19 -2.40 -9.73 1.85
C VAL A 19 -1.67 -10.72 2.75
N ILE A 20 -1.36 -11.93 2.25
CA ILE A 20 -0.62 -12.94 3.03
C ILE A 20 0.79 -12.43 3.35
N ALA A 21 1.50 -11.86 2.38
CA ALA A 21 2.84 -11.29 2.59
C ALA A 21 2.81 -10.14 3.61
N LEU A 22 1.80 -9.27 3.53
CA LEU A 22 1.58 -8.21 4.51
C LEU A 22 1.40 -8.78 5.92
N LEU A 23 0.56 -9.80 6.09
CA LEU A 23 0.31 -10.42 7.39
C LEU A 23 1.56 -11.08 7.96
N ILE A 24 2.32 -11.81 7.12
CA ILE A 24 3.59 -12.44 7.52
C ILE A 24 4.59 -11.41 8.04
N MET A 25 4.61 -10.20 7.46
CA MET A 25 5.51 -9.13 7.90
C MET A 25 4.96 -8.35 9.10
N ALA A 26 3.68 -7.96 9.06
CA ALA A 26 3.09 -7.05 10.03
C ALA A 26 2.85 -7.71 11.40
N VAL A 27 2.41 -8.97 11.43
CA VAL A 27 2.05 -9.66 12.68
C VAL A 27 3.26 -9.77 13.63
N PRO A 28 4.45 -10.24 13.20
CA PRO A 28 5.62 -10.28 14.07
C PRO A 28 6.07 -8.90 14.55
N ILE A 29 5.93 -7.86 13.72
CA ILE A 29 6.27 -6.48 14.10
C ILE A 29 5.36 -6.00 15.22
N PHE A 30 4.04 -6.15 15.06
CA PHE A 30 3.08 -5.73 16.09
C PHE A 30 3.21 -6.54 17.38
N MET A 31 3.56 -7.83 17.30
CA MET A 31 3.80 -8.66 18.49
C MET A 31 5.14 -8.34 19.18
N GLY A 32 6.15 -7.87 18.44
CA GLY A 32 7.48 -7.58 18.97
C GLY A 32 7.68 -6.14 19.47
N ILE A 33 6.75 -5.22 19.18
CA ILE A 33 6.93 -3.79 19.42
C ILE A 33 7.03 -3.44 20.91
N ASP A 34 6.26 -4.10 21.78
CA ASP A 34 6.30 -3.85 23.22
C ASP A 34 7.61 -4.31 23.84
N ALA A 35 8.09 -5.49 23.43
CA ALA A 35 9.37 -6.02 23.85
C ALA A 35 10.55 -5.15 23.37
N PHE A 36 10.46 -4.63 22.15
CA PHE A 36 11.46 -3.69 21.61
C PHE A 36 11.45 -2.35 22.36
N ASN A 37 10.26 -1.80 22.64
CA ASN A 37 10.10 -0.52 23.34
C ASN A 37 10.57 -0.58 24.80
N ALA A 38 10.52 -1.75 25.43
CA ALA A 38 11.00 -1.99 26.79
C ALA A 38 12.53 -2.07 26.90
N LEU A 39 13.27 -2.10 25.78
CA LEU A 39 14.74 -2.14 25.81
C LEU A 39 15.34 -0.79 26.27
N PRO A 40 16.46 -0.82 27.00
CA PRO A 40 17.27 0.38 27.28
C PRO A 40 17.68 1.11 25.98
N GLU A 41 17.75 2.45 26.01
CA GLU A 41 18.00 3.23 24.79
C GLU A 41 19.36 2.96 24.15
N ASP A 42 20.38 2.65 24.94
CA ASP A 42 21.71 2.26 24.43
C ASP A 42 21.68 0.96 23.62
N ILE A 43 20.77 0.03 23.97
CA ILE A 43 20.55 -1.23 23.24
C ILE A 43 19.76 -0.97 21.96
N LYS A 44 18.72 -0.12 22.00
CA LYS A 44 17.93 0.25 20.82
C LYS A 44 18.79 0.93 19.75
N ILE A 45 19.67 1.84 20.16
CA ILE A 45 20.62 2.52 19.27
C ILE A 45 21.57 1.51 18.61
N ARG A 46 22.07 0.51 19.35
CA ARG A 46 22.90 -0.57 18.78
C ARG A 46 22.12 -1.49 17.82
N ALA A 47 20.88 -1.84 18.15
CA ALA A 47 20.04 -2.67 17.29
C ALA A 47 19.65 -1.98 15.97
N THR A 48 19.61 -0.64 15.98
CA THR A 48 19.31 0.19 14.78
C THR A 48 20.56 0.72 14.07
N SER A 49 21.75 0.51 14.65
CA SER A 49 23.05 0.89 14.05
C SER A 49 23.36 0.08 12.78
N ASP A 50 24.14 0.67 11.86
CA ASP A 50 24.48 0.04 10.57
C ASP A 50 25.16 -1.34 10.71
N GLU A 51 25.83 -1.60 11.84
CA GLU A 51 26.56 -2.84 12.13
C GLU A 51 25.66 -3.95 12.70
N GLY A 52 24.59 -3.59 13.41
CA GLY A 52 23.64 -4.54 14.02
C GLY A 52 22.37 -4.78 13.19
N ASN A 53 22.11 -3.93 12.19
CA ASN A 53 20.83 -3.85 11.50
C ASN A 53 20.73 -4.81 10.29
N ILE A 54 20.87 -6.12 10.53
CA ILE A 54 20.54 -7.18 9.54
C ILE A 54 19.09 -7.08 9.06
N PHE A 55 18.19 -6.57 9.91
CA PHE A 55 16.80 -6.29 9.55
C PHE A 55 16.68 -5.15 8.54
N GLY A 56 17.52 -4.13 8.65
CA GLY A 56 17.57 -2.97 7.76
C GLY A 56 18.15 -3.32 6.39
N ALA A 57 19.13 -4.20 6.32
CA ALA A 57 19.62 -4.73 5.05
C ALA A 57 18.52 -5.54 4.32
N GLY A 58 17.84 -6.45 5.02
CA GLY A 58 16.72 -7.21 4.47
C GLY A 58 15.55 -6.31 4.04
N LEU A 59 15.20 -5.32 4.86
CA LEU A 59 14.17 -4.34 4.55
C LEU A 59 14.55 -3.47 3.34
N LYS A 60 15.80 -3.01 3.24
CA LYS A 60 16.31 -2.26 2.07
C LYS A 60 16.20 -3.09 0.79
N VAL A 61 16.54 -4.38 0.84
CA VAL A 61 16.39 -5.29 -0.31
C VAL A 61 14.93 -5.51 -0.66
N ALA A 62 14.05 -5.70 0.31
CA ALA A 62 12.61 -5.84 0.09
C ALA A 62 12.00 -4.57 -0.51
N ILE A 63 12.38 -3.39 -0.01
CA ILE A 63 11.98 -2.10 -0.57
C ILE A 63 12.49 -1.97 -2.01
N ALA A 64 13.76 -2.29 -2.28
CA ALA A 64 14.33 -2.24 -3.63
C ALA A 64 13.58 -3.16 -4.61
N LEU A 65 13.27 -4.39 -4.21
CA LEU A 65 12.47 -5.33 -5.00
C LEU A 65 11.04 -4.82 -5.20
N GLY A 66 10.42 -4.24 -4.18
CA GLY A 66 9.10 -3.62 -4.28
C GLY A 66 9.07 -2.47 -5.28
N VAL A 67 10.08 -1.58 -5.24
CA VAL A 67 10.23 -0.49 -6.21
C VAL A 67 10.40 -1.04 -7.62
N ILE A 68 11.25 -2.05 -7.83
CA ILE A 68 11.43 -2.70 -9.14
C ILE A 68 10.12 -3.33 -9.63
N ALA A 69 9.39 -4.02 -8.76
CA ALA A 69 8.12 -4.63 -9.11
C ALA A 69 7.07 -3.58 -9.51
N ILE A 70 6.99 -2.45 -8.80
CA ILE A 70 6.10 -1.33 -9.15
C ILE A 70 6.50 -0.74 -10.51
N LEU A 71 7.80 -0.50 -10.73
CA LEU A 71 8.30 0.03 -12.01
C LEU A 71 7.99 -0.92 -13.17
N LEU A 72 8.22 -2.22 -13.01
CA LEU A 72 7.88 -3.23 -14.01
C LEU A 72 6.37 -3.31 -14.24
N ALA A 73 5.56 -3.24 -13.19
CA ALA A 73 4.10 -3.23 -13.31
C ALA A 73 3.62 -2.01 -14.11
N ILE A 74 4.17 -0.82 -13.84
CA ILE A 74 3.87 0.40 -14.59
C ILE A 74 4.32 0.25 -16.05
N LEU A 75 5.57 -0.14 -16.29
CA LEU A 75 6.12 -0.28 -17.65
C LEU A 75 5.36 -1.31 -18.46
N LEU A 76 5.05 -2.48 -17.90
CA LEU A 76 4.27 -3.52 -18.57
C LEU A 76 2.82 -3.09 -18.81
N SER A 77 2.22 -2.34 -17.87
CA SER A 77 0.87 -1.77 -18.05
C SER A 77 0.85 -0.75 -19.18
N PHE A 78 1.82 0.17 -19.24
CA PHE A 78 1.95 1.13 -20.33
C PHE A 78 2.24 0.44 -21.67
N PHE A 79 3.15 -0.53 -21.70
CA PHE A 79 3.49 -1.25 -22.92
C PHE A 79 2.31 -2.10 -23.45
N GLY A 80 1.53 -2.70 -22.54
CA GLY A 80 0.27 -3.37 -22.86
C GLY A 80 -0.79 -2.40 -23.38
N MET A 81 -0.88 -1.21 -22.79
CA MET A 81 -1.76 -0.12 -23.25
C MET A 81 -1.47 0.34 -24.67
N PHE A 82 -0.19 0.53 -25.04
CA PHE A 82 0.16 0.95 -26.39
C PHE A 82 -0.08 -0.14 -27.44
N LYS A 83 0.11 -1.41 -27.08
CA LYS A 83 -0.16 -2.53 -28.00
C LYS A 83 -1.65 -2.80 -28.20
N ASN A 84 -2.47 -2.65 -27.16
CA ASN A 84 -3.90 -2.98 -27.17
C ASN A 84 -4.76 -1.81 -26.66
N PHE A 85 -4.59 -0.63 -27.25
CA PHE A 85 -5.21 0.63 -26.80
C PHE A 85 -6.74 0.56 -26.67
N LYS A 86 -7.39 -0.20 -27.57
CA LYS A 86 -8.85 -0.37 -27.58
C LYS A 86 -9.37 -1.12 -26.35
N GLU A 87 -8.65 -2.14 -25.89
CA GLU A 87 -9.02 -2.91 -24.69
C GLU A 87 -8.62 -2.18 -23.41
N ALA A 88 -7.52 -1.42 -23.45
CA ALA A 88 -6.99 -0.74 -22.29
C ALA A 88 -7.75 0.54 -21.89
N ARG A 89 -8.68 1.03 -22.73
CA ARG A 89 -9.46 2.26 -22.49
C ARG A 89 -10.19 2.25 -21.14
N THR A 90 -10.79 1.12 -20.77
CA THR A 90 -11.54 0.99 -19.51
C THR A 90 -10.60 1.08 -18.31
N GLY A 91 -9.43 0.44 -18.39
CA GLY A 91 -8.39 0.52 -17.35
C GLY A 91 -7.80 1.92 -17.19
N LEU A 92 -7.59 2.64 -18.31
CA LEU A 92 -7.09 4.02 -18.29
C LEU A 92 -8.08 4.96 -17.59
N ILE A 93 -9.38 4.82 -17.86
CA ILE A 93 -10.43 5.62 -17.24
C ILE A 93 -10.50 5.36 -15.73
N SER A 94 -10.45 4.10 -15.32
CA SER A 94 -10.43 3.73 -13.89
C SER A 94 -9.18 4.28 -13.17
N PHE A 95 -8.01 4.21 -13.81
CA PHE A 95 -6.78 4.76 -13.24
C PHE A 95 -6.82 6.29 -13.10
N ALA A 96 -7.33 6.99 -14.11
CA ALA A 96 -7.50 8.45 -14.05
C ALA A 96 -8.45 8.88 -12.92
N LEU A 97 -9.57 8.16 -12.73
CA LEU A 97 -10.50 8.37 -11.62
C LEU A 97 -9.83 8.17 -10.26
N LEU A 98 -9.03 7.11 -10.11
CA LEU A 98 -8.26 6.85 -8.89
C LEU A 98 -7.22 7.93 -8.62
N ALA A 99 -6.52 8.41 -9.65
CA ALA A 99 -5.55 9.49 -9.52
C ALA A 99 -6.22 10.78 -9.05
N ILE A 100 -7.37 11.16 -9.64
CA ILE A 100 -8.14 12.34 -9.23
C ILE A 100 -8.59 12.20 -7.78
N LEU A 101 -9.11 11.04 -7.39
CA LEU A 101 -9.53 10.78 -6.01
C LEU A 101 -8.35 10.89 -5.03
N PHE A 102 -7.20 10.31 -5.38
CA PHE A 102 -5.99 10.41 -4.57
C PHE A 102 -5.54 11.86 -4.40
N PHE A 103 -5.50 12.64 -5.48
CA PHE A 103 -5.13 14.06 -5.42
C PHE A 103 -6.13 14.88 -4.59
N ALA A 104 -7.43 14.61 -4.70
CA ALA A 104 -8.44 15.26 -3.88
C ALA A 104 -8.24 14.96 -2.39
N LEU A 105 -8.06 13.68 -2.03
CA LEU A 105 -7.83 13.26 -0.64
C LEU A 105 -6.50 13.78 -0.09
N TYR A 106 -5.44 13.76 -0.89
CA TYR A 106 -4.17 14.37 -0.55
C TYR A 106 -4.31 15.88 -0.26
N SER A 107 -5.09 16.59 -1.08
CA SER A 107 -5.36 18.03 -0.89
C SER A 107 -6.25 18.32 0.32
N MET A 108 -7.10 17.37 0.72
CA MET A 108 -7.99 17.50 1.89
C MET A 108 -7.32 17.09 3.21
N THR A 109 -6.15 16.45 3.16
CA THR A 109 -5.45 16.00 4.36
C THR A 109 -4.90 17.20 5.14
N SER A 110 -5.43 17.44 6.34
CA SER A 110 -4.94 18.48 7.23
C SER A 110 -3.56 18.12 7.80
N THR A 111 -2.73 19.14 7.99
CA THR A 111 -1.41 19.01 8.67
C THR A 111 -1.52 18.92 10.19
N SER A 112 -2.71 18.75 10.74
CA SER A 112 -2.92 18.57 12.17
C SER A 112 -2.53 17.14 12.55
N ILE A 113 -1.31 16.98 13.06
CA ILE A 113 -0.77 15.71 13.55
C ILE A 113 -1.01 15.67 15.07
N SER A 114 -1.42 14.51 15.62
CA SER A 114 -1.43 14.33 17.08
C SER A 114 0.00 14.45 17.64
N GLU A 115 0.15 14.89 18.89
CA GLU A 115 1.48 15.04 19.50
C GLU A 115 2.32 13.74 19.43
N SER A 116 1.68 12.58 19.63
CA SER A 116 2.37 11.26 19.52
C SER A 116 2.86 10.92 18.11
N MET A 117 2.19 11.42 17.06
CA MET A 117 2.67 11.22 15.69
C MET A 117 3.70 12.28 15.27
N MET A 118 3.66 13.50 15.82
CA MET A 118 4.70 14.50 15.58
C MET A 118 6.06 14.03 16.07
N GLU A 119 6.11 13.41 17.25
CA GLU A 119 7.34 12.86 17.80
C GLU A 119 7.92 11.76 16.89
N THR A 120 7.07 10.89 16.36
CA THR A 120 7.47 9.85 15.41
C THR A 120 7.96 10.43 14.07
N VAL A 121 7.30 11.46 13.56
CA VAL A 121 7.72 12.16 12.33
C VAL A 121 9.07 12.86 12.53
N ASN A 122 9.30 13.49 13.68
CA ASN A 122 10.57 14.15 13.99
C ASN A 122 11.72 13.15 14.18
N THR A 123 11.44 11.96 14.72
CA THR A 123 12.45 10.92 14.99
C THR A 123 12.81 10.10 13.74
N TYR A 124 11.85 9.79 12.87
CA TYR A 124 12.04 8.84 11.75
C TYR A 124 11.91 9.43 10.35
N SER A 125 11.30 10.61 10.18
CA SER A 125 11.31 11.28 8.87
C SER A 125 12.51 12.20 8.79
N THR A 126 13.28 12.07 7.72
CA THR A 126 14.38 12.95 7.34
C THR A 126 13.98 14.42 7.51
N LYS A 127 14.42 15.05 8.60
CA LYS A 127 14.35 16.49 8.88
C LYS A 127 12.96 17.14 8.67
N GLY A 128 11.91 16.63 9.32
CA GLY A 128 10.64 17.37 9.40
C GLY A 128 9.94 17.63 8.05
N ASN A 129 10.18 16.78 7.04
CA ASN A 129 9.54 16.93 5.74
C ASN A 129 8.05 16.53 5.78
N MET A 130 7.20 17.52 6.05
CA MET A 130 5.74 17.39 6.15
C MET A 130 5.08 16.83 4.89
N ASN A 131 5.74 16.91 3.73
CA ASN A 131 5.20 16.38 2.47
C ASN A 131 5.20 14.84 2.45
N VAL A 132 6.21 14.21 3.05
CA VAL A 132 6.25 12.74 3.17
C VAL A 132 5.12 12.25 4.05
N TYR A 133 4.86 12.97 5.16
CA TYR A 133 3.73 12.68 6.05
C TYR A 133 2.38 12.80 5.34
N LYS A 134 2.15 13.90 4.59
CA LYS A 134 0.91 14.08 3.82
C LYS A 134 0.70 12.95 2.81
N MET A 135 1.78 12.48 2.17
CA MET A 135 1.71 11.38 1.21
C MET A 135 1.32 10.06 1.88
N ILE A 136 1.91 9.75 3.04
CA ILE A 136 1.59 8.54 3.81
C ILE A 136 0.14 8.59 4.32
N SER A 137 -0.24 9.69 4.97
CA SER A 137 -1.59 9.88 5.53
C SER A 137 -2.67 9.89 4.44
N GLY A 138 -2.43 10.59 3.34
CA GLY A 138 -3.31 10.59 2.17
C GLY A 138 -3.47 9.20 1.55
N GLY A 139 -2.38 8.42 1.49
CA GLY A 139 -2.41 7.04 1.02
C GLY A 139 -3.22 6.10 1.93
N ILE A 140 -3.04 6.21 3.25
CA ILE A 140 -3.79 5.41 4.25
C ILE A 140 -5.29 5.76 4.17
N ASN A 141 -5.64 7.04 4.24
CA ASN A 141 -7.03 7.48 4.18
C ASN A 141 -7.69 7.14 2.84
N GLY A 142 -6.95 7.28 1.73
CA GLY A 142 -7.41 6.84 0.41
C GLY A 142 -7.72 5.35 0.37
N THR A 143 -6.86 4.52 0.95
CA THR A 143 -7.08 3.07 1.02
C THR A 143 -8.31 2.73 1.88
N LEU A 144 -8.50 3.39 3.02
CA LEU A 144 -9.67 3.18 3.87
C LEU A 144 -10.97 3.54 3.16
N ILE A 145 -11.03 4.71 2.52
CA ILE A 145 -12.22 5.15 1.77
C ILE A 145 -12.53 4.18 0.62
N LEU A 146 -11.51 3.80 -0.15
CA LEU A 146 -11.67 2.84 -1.25
C LEU A 146 -12.16 1.48 -0.75
N THR A 147 -11.70 1.04 0.42
CA THR A 147 -12.16 -0.22 1.04
C THR A 147 -13.65 -0.14 1.37
N VAL A 148 -14.10 0.95 2.00
CA VAL A 148 -15.51 1.16 2.34
C VAL A 148 -16.37 1.24 1.08
N VAL A 149 -15.94 2.01 0.07
CA VAL A 149 -16.64 2.14 -1.21
C VAL A 149 -16.72 0.80 -1.93
N ALA A 150 -15.64 0.03 -1.97
CA ALA A 150 -15.62 -1.29 -2.61
C ALA A 150 -16.59 -2.27 -1.91
N PHE A 151 -16.62 -2.27 -0.57
CA PHE A 151 -17.55 -3.10 0.19
C PHE A 151 -19.01 -2.68 -0.05
N GLY A 152 -19.29 -1.37 -0.07
CA GLY A 152 -20.62 -0.85 -0.38
C GLY A 152 -21.08 -1.20 -1.81
N LEU A 153 -20.18 -1.06 -2.80
CA LEU A 153 -20.46 -1.45 -4.18
C LEU A 153 -20.70 -2.94 -4.33
N MET A 154 -19.98 -3.78 -3.59
CA MET A 154 -20.20 -5.23 -3.58
C MET A 154 -21.64 -5.55 -3.15
N ILE A 155 -22.11 -4.97 -2.04
CA ILE A 155 -23.48 -5.15 -1.53
C ILE A 155 -24.51 -4.66 -2.55
N VAL A 156 -24.36 -3.44 -3.06
CA VAL A 156 -25.31 -2.85 -4.03
C VAL A 156 -25.37 -3.69 -5.31
N MET A 157 -24.24 -4.16 -5.80
CA MET A 157 -24.16 -5.00 -6.99
C MET A 157 -24.83 -6.35 -6.76
N GLU A 158 -24.64 -6.99 -5.61
CA GLU A 158 -25.35 -8.22 -5.27
C GLU A 158 -26.86 -8.02 -5.24
N ILE A 159 -27.35 -6.97 -4.55
CA ILE A 159 -28.78 -6.64 -4.49
C ILE A 159 -29.34 -6.39 -5.90
N TRP A 160 -28.65 -5.58 -6.70
CA TRP A 160 -29.10 -5.27 -8.06
C TRP A 160 -29.11 -6.51 -8.97
N ASN A 161 -28.11 -7.39 -8.84
CA ASN A 161 -28.04 -8.62 -9.61
C ASN A 161 -29.13 -9.62 -9.19
N PHE A 162 -29.53 -9.62 -7.91
CA PHE A 162 -30.70 -10.34 -7.41
C PHE A 162 -32.00 -9.88 -8.10
N PHE A 163 -32.19 -8.57 -8.26
CA PHE A 163 -33.38 -8.01 -8.92
C PHE A 163 -33.37 -8.16 -10.45
N LYS A 164 -32.19 -8.24 -11.07
CA LYS A 164 -32.06 -8.39 -12.53
C LYS A 164 -32.20 -9.85 -12.99
N ASN A 165 -31.85 -10.81 -12.15
CA ASN A 165 -31.89 -12.24 -12.45
C ASN A 165 -33.04 -12.98 -11.73
N SER A 166 -33.98 -12.25 -11.11
CA SER A 166 -35.30 -12.76 -10.69
C SER A 166 -36.37 -12.32 -11.69
#